data_AF-A0A0C2MVV4-F1
#
_entry.id   AF-A0A0C2MVV4-F1
#
_cell.length_a   1.000
_cell.length_b   1.000
_cell.length_c   1.000
_cell.angle_alpha   90.00
_cell.angle_beta   90.00
_cell.angle_gamma   90.00
#
_symmetry.space_group_name_H-M   'P 1'
#
loop_
_entity.id
_entity.type
_entity.pdbx_description
1 polymer ?
#
loop_
_entity_poly.entity_id
_entity_poly.type
_entity_poly.pdbx_seq_one_letter_code
_entity_poly.pdbx_strand_id
1 'polypeptide(L)'
;MLYALILIGFVLKTNTEEIPENGKEEKPDKATIEELFPIKVKQTRYQEWEKAQEWDSRVLIYLLQRYRRYKSLTKYKVVRVAFGIERGDFIRIFELQCRKRKYIYVIFFIKTRPESLYKNGQLFKVLYKKPFENQEEKQTK
;
A
#
# COMPACT_ATOMS: atom_id res chain seq x y z
N MET A 1 41.26 -33.33 34.43
CA MET A 1 39.92 -33.67 33.92
C MET A 1 38.90 -33.41 35.01
N LEU A 2 38.12 -32.32 34.91
CA LEU A 2 36.67 -32.34 35.13
C LEU A 2 36.12 -30.94 34.78
N TYR A 3 35.27 -30.91 33.75
CA TYR A 3 34.51 -29.75 33.32
C TYR A 3 33.48 -29.37 34.38
N ALA A 4 33.50 -28.13 34.87
CA ALA A 4 32.40 -27.56 35.64
C ALA A 4 31.33 -27.05 34.65
N LEU A 5 30.27 -27.84 34.47
CA LEU A 5 29.14 -27.51 33.62
C LEU A 5 28.24 -26.46 34.28
N ILE A 6 27.94 -25.45 33.47
CA ILE A 6 27.02 -24.35 33.68
C ILE A 6 25.58 -24.87 33.65
N LEU A 7 24.77 -24.56 34.66
CA LEU A 7 23.29 -24.59 34.55
C LEU A 7 22.70 -23.40 35.30
N ILE A 8 22.69 -22.25 34.65
CA ILE A 8 21.79 -21.14 35.00
C ILE A 8 20.40 -21.54 34.47
N GLY A 9 19.56 -22.00 35.39
CA GLY A 9 18.14 -22.23 35.12
C GLY A 9 17.40 -20.91 35.01
N PHE A 10 17.39 -20.31 33.82
CA PHE A 10 16.49 -19.21 33.50
C PHE A 10 15.16 -19.81 33.04
N VAL A 11 14.27 -20.09 33.99
CA VAL A 11 12.88 -20.45 33.69
C VAL A 11 12.16 -19.18 33.25
N LEU A 12 12.30 -18.84 31.96
CA LEU A 12 11.46 -17.87 31.28
C LEU A 12 10.06 -18.48 31.17
N LYS A 13 9.22 -18.13 32.16
CA LYS A 13 7.78 -18.33 32.13
C LYS A 13 7.20 -17.47 31.01
N THR A 14 7.23 -18.00 29.79
CA THR A 14 6.53 -17.43 28.65
C THR A 14 5.09 -17.92 28.73
N ASN A 15 4.16 -16.99 28.98
CA ASN A 15 2.74 -17.22 28.72
C ASN A 15 2.63 -17.50 27.22
N THR A 16 2.61 -18.78 26.88
CA THR A 16 2.30 -19.23 25.52
C THR A 16 0.79 -19.12 25.43
N GLU A 17 0.31 -17.94 25.05
CA GLU A 17 -1.02 -17.84 24.45
C GLU A 17 -0.96 -18.68 23.18
N GLU A 18 -1.59 -19.85 23.24
CA GLU A 18 -1.82 -20.72 22.11
C GLU A 18 -2.58 -19.92 21.05
N ILE A 19 -1.87 -19.49 20.01
CA ILE A 19 -2.48 -18.99 18.78
C ILE A 19 -3.25 -20.18 18.20
N PRO A 20 -4.59 -20.15 18.13
CA PRO A 20 -5.33 -21.27 17.58
C PRO A 20 -4.90 -21.49 16.13
N GLU A 21 -4.41 -22.70 15.87
CA GLU A 21 -3.95 -23.25 14.61
C GLU A 21 -5.13 -23.48 13.65
N ASN A 22 -5.87 -22.42 13.32
CA ASN A 22 -6.94 -22.45 12.35
C ASN A 22 -6.72 -21.34 11.32
N GLY A 23 -5.82 -21.63 10.38
CA GLY A 23 -5.43 -20.78 9.26
C GLY A 23 -6.52 -20.55 8.22
N LYS A 24 -7.69 -20.06 8.63
CA LYS A 24 -8.62 -19.39 7.72
C LYS A 24 -8.31 -17.91 7.80
N GLU A 25 -7.62 -17.37 6.79
CA GLU A 25 -7.62 -15.93 6.55
C GLU A 25 -9.10 -15.50 6.48
N GLU A 26 -9.62 -14.89 7.54
CA GLU A 26 -10.91 -14.23 7.48
C GLU A 26 -10.82 -13.18 6.37
N LYS A 27 -11.48 -13.46 5.26
CA LYS A 27 -11.65 -12.46 4.21
C LYS A 27 -12.33 -11.27 4.88
N PRO A 28 -11.75 -10.06 4.81
CA PRO A 28 -12.36 -8.91 5.45
C PRO A 28 -13.79 -8.79 4.94
N ASP A 29 -14.73 -8.66 5.88
CA ASP A 29 -16.14 -8.49 5.54
C ASP A 29 -16.29 -7.32 4.57
N LYS A 30 -17.25 -7.43 3.65
CA LYS A 30 -17.52 -6.40 2.66
C LYS A 30 -17.73 -5.04 3.33
N ALA A 31 -18.44 -5.02 4.47
CA ALA A 31 -18.62 -3.80 5.26
C ALA A 31 -17.27 -3.14 5.62
N THR A 32 -16.30 -3.94 6.08
CA THR A 32 -14.95 -3.48 6.44
C THR A 32 -14.17 -2.93 5.23
N ILE A 33 -14.31 -3.53 4.05
CA ILE A 33 -13.64 -3.03 2.83
C ILE A 33 -14.21 -1.66 2.42
N GLU A 34 -15.52 -1.48 2.52
CA GLU A 34 -16.15 -0.21 2.15
C GLU A 34 -15.79 0.91 3.12
N GLU A 35 -15.65 0.60 4.41
CA GLU A 35 -15.17 1.53 5.43
C GLU A 35 -13.70 1.91 5.22
N LEU A 36 -12.82 0.94 4.99
CA LEU A 36 -11.39 1.17 4.80
C LEU A 36 -11.06 1.82 3.44
N PHE A 37 -11.89 1.62 2.42
CA PHE A 37 -11.71 2.15 1.06
C PHE A 37 -13.02 2.78 0.55
N PRO A 38 -13.42 3.94 1.10
CA PRO A 38 -14.73 4.54 0.87
C PRO A 38 -14.92 5.07 -0.56
N ILE A 39 -13.83 5.45 -1.23
CA ILE A 39 -13.91 6.11 -2.54
C ILE A 39 -13.93 5.05 -3.66
N LYS A 40 -15.08 4.86 -4.32
CA LYS A 40 -15.23 3.91 -5.44
C LYS A 40 -15.16 4.59 -6.80
N VAL A 41 -14.24 4.16 -7.65
CA VAL A 41 -14.16 4.57 -9.06
C VAL A 41 -14.21 3.32 -9.94
N LYS A 42 -15.35 3.09 -10.60
CA LYS A 42 -15.64 1.85 -11.33
C LYS A 42 -15.49 0.62 -10.41
N GLN A 43 -14.49 -0.23 -10.67
CA GLN A 43 -14.19 -1.45 -9.93
C GLN A 43 -13.06 -1.28 -8.90
N THR A 44 -12.41 -0.11 -8.89
CA THR A 44 -11.34 0.21 -7.94
C THR A 44 -11.91 0.96 -6.75
N ARG A 45 -11.47 0.61 -5.55
CA ARG A 45 -11.73 1.40 -4.33
C ARG A 45 -10.44 2.03 -3.83
N TYR A 46 -10.53 3.21 -3.24
CA TYR A 46 -9.39 3.96 -2.74
C TYR A 46 -9.65 4.46 -1.31
N GLN A 47 -8.56 4.58 -0.58
CA GLN A 47 -8.47 5.49 0.56
C GLN A 47 -8.42 6.93 0.06
N GLU A 48 -8.60 7.85 1.00
CA GLU A 48 -8.38 9.26 0.76
C GLU A 48 -6.93 9.54 0.36
N TRP A 49 -6.74 10.66 -0.34
CA TRP A 49 -5.42 11.20 -0.56
C TRP A 49 -4.80 11.67 0.74
N GLU A 50 -3.60 11.18 1.01
CA GLU A 50 -2.75 11.63 2.09
C GLU A 50 -1.57 12.44 1.52
N LYS A 51 -1.03 13.35 2.34
CA LYS A 51 0.20 14.07 1.99
C LYS A 51 1.36 13.08 1.90
N ALA A 52 2.09 13.12 0.79
CA ALA A 52 3.23 12.24 0.60
C ALA A 52 4.34 12.53 1.63
N GLN A 53 4.94 11.47 2.14
CA GLN A 53 6.12 11.48 3.01
C GLN A 53 7.40 11.22 2.17
N GLU A 54 8.58 11.44 2.76
CA GLU A 54 9.84 11.31 2.02
C GLU A 54 10.06 9.88 1.49
N TRP A 55 9.68 8.88 2.27
CA TRP A 55 9.80 7.47 1.88
C TRP A 55 8.96 7.11 0.66
N ASP A 56 7.87 7.82 0.38
CA ASP A 56 7.03 7.59 -0.81
C ASP A 56 7.78 7.88 -2.10
N SER A 57 8.61 8.92 -2.08
CA SER A 57 9.45 9.26 -3.23
C SER A 57 10.49 8.16 -3.47
N ARG A 58 11.08 7.61 -2.39
CA ARG A 58 12.05 6.51 -2.47
C ARG A 58 11.39 5.23 -3.01
N VAL A 59 10.20 4.89 -2.53
CA VAL A 59 9.41 3.75 -3.03
C VAL A 59 9.08 3.94 -4.51
N LEU A 60 8.61 5.12 -4.91
CA LEU A 60 8.29 5.40 -6.31
C LEU A 60 9.52 5.26 -7.21
N ILE A 61 10.68 5.77 -6.79
CA ILE A 61 11.95 5.60 -7.53
C ILE A 61 12.28 4.12 -7.68
N TYR A 62 12.20 3.35 -6.59
CA TYR A 62 12.46 1.91 -6.58
C TYR A 62 11.52 1.12 -7.49
N LEU A 63 10.25 1.53 -7.59
CA LEU A 63 9.26 0.89 -8.45
C LEU A 63 9.47 1.27 -9.92
N LEU A 64 9.70 2.56 -10.21
CA LEU A 64 9.84 3.08 -11.58
C LEU A 64 11.13 2.69 -12.27
N GLN A 65 12.22 2.41 -11.55
CA GLN A 65 13.50 2.04 -12.17
C GLN A 65 13.40 0.81 -13.09
N ARG A 66 12.43 -0.08 -12.83
CA ARG A 66 12.16 -1.29 -13.63
C ARG A 66 11.48 -0.98 -14.97
N TYR A 67 10.99 0.24 -15.18
CA TYR A 67 10.21 0.64 -16.35
C TYR A 67 10.89 1.77 -17.12
N ARG A 68 11.77 1.41 -18.08
CA ARG A 68 12.59 2.37 -18.85
C ARG A 68 11.78 3.54 -19.42
N ARG A 69 10.57 3.28 -19.95
CA ARG A 69 9.67 4.28 -20.53
C ARG A 69 9.24 5.38 -19.54
N TYR A 70 9.15 5.05 -18.25
CA TYR A 70 8.61 5.94 -17.21
C TYR A 70 9.67 6.41 -16.22
N LYS A 71 10.95 6.09 -16.47
CA LYS A 71 12.07 6.49 -15.61
C LYS A 71 12.18 8.01 -15.45
N SER A 72 11.75 8.81 -16.43
CA SER A 72 11.75 10.27 -16.32
C SER A 72 10.82 10.81 -15.23
N LEU A 73 9.78 10.05 -14.84
CA LEU A 73 8.82 10.46 -13.82
C LEU A 73 9.45 10.54 -12.42
N THR A 74 10.57 9.87 -12.17
CA THR A 74 11.28 9.92 -10.87
C THR A 74 11.84 11.30 -10.53
N LYS A 75 11.90 12.20 -11.51
CA LYS A 75 12.34 13.60 -11.32
C LYS A 75 11.24 14.49 -10.74
N TYR A 76 10.00 14.01 -10.70
CA TYR A 76 8.86 14.79 -10.24
C TYR A 76 8.63 14.59 -8.75
N LYS A 77 8.16 15.65 -8.09
CA LYS A 77 7.85 15.61 -6.67
C LYS A 77 6.58 14.79 -6.44
N VAL A 78 6.64 13.77 -5.59
CA VAL A 78 5.44 13.10 -5.08
C VAL A 78 4.78 14.03 -4.06
N VAL A 79 3.52 14.40 -4.30
CA VAL A 79 2.81 15.36 -3.44
C VAL A 79 1.73 14.70 -2.59
N ARG A 80 1.06 13.69 -3.14
CA ARG A 80 0.05 12.90 -2.44
C ARG A 80 0.14 11.43 -2.81
N VAL A 81 -0.32 10.58 -1.92
CA VAL A 81 -0.44 9.15 -2.12
C VAL A 81 -1.79 8.67 -1.62
N ALA A 82 -2.26 7.56 -2.15
CA ALA A 82 -3.40 6.84 -1.59
C ALA A 82 -3.20 5.34 -1.81
N PHE A 83 -3.74 4.53 -0.91
CA PHE A 83 -3.89 3.10 -1.14
C PHE A 83 -5.23 2.81 -1.80
N GLY A 84 -5.32 1.65 -2.43
CA GLY A 84 -6.57 1.19 -3.00
C GLY A 84 -6.61 -0.32 -3.14
N ILE A 85 -7.77 -0.81 -3.58
CA ILE A 85 -8.00 -2.20 -3.93
C ILE A 85 -8.56 -2.27 -5.34
N GLU A 86 -7.91 -3.05 -6.20
CA GLU A 86 -8.36 -3.39 -7.55
C GLU A 86 -8.52 -4.91 -7.63
N ARG A 87 -9.76 -5.40 -7.82
CA ARG A 87 -10.06 -6.84 -7.93
C ARG A 87 -9.46 -7.69 -6.78
N GLY A 88 -9.44 -7.13 -5.57
CA GLY A 88 -8.92 -7.78 -4.37
C GLY A 88 -7.40 -7.68 -4.18
N ASP A 89 -6.67 -7.03 -5.11
CA ASP A 89 -5.24 -6.74 -4.95
C ASP A 89 -5.03 -5.31 -4.45
N PHE A 90 -4.07 -5.12 -3.56
CA PHE A 90 -3.73 -3.80 -3.06
C PHE A 90 -2.89 -3.04 -4.07
N ILE A 91 -3.33 -1.82 -4.35
CA ILE A 91 -2.64 -0.86 -5.18
C ILE A 91 -2.19 0.34 -4.37
N ARG A 92 -1.20 1.05 -4.90
CA ARG A 92 -0.79 2.35 -4.42
C ARG A 92 -0.74 3.32 -5.57
N ILE A 93 -1.37 4.47 -5.40
CA ILE A 93 -1.35 5.56 -6.37
C ILE A 93 -0.51 6.71 -5.83
N PHE A 94 0.32 7.26 -6.72
CA PHE A 94 1.17 8.42 -6.45
C PHE A 94 0.70 9.58 -7.32
N GLU A 95 0.52 10.76 -6.72
CA GLU A 95 0.32 12.02 -7.44
C GLU A 95 1.67 12.74 -7.57
N LEU A 96 2.13 12.91 -8.81
CA LEU A 96 3.41 13.52 -9.15
C LEU A 96 3.19 14.91 -9.71
N GLN A 97 3.87 15.91 -9.15
CA GLN A 97 3.87 17.27 -9.65
C GLN A 97 4.98 17.47 -10.69
N CYS A 98 4.58 17.67 -11.95
CA CYS A 98 5.49 17.70 -13.09
C CYS A 98 6.00 19.13 -13.40
N ARG A 99 5.10 20.07 -13.71
CA ARG A 99 5.38 21.50 -13.94
C ARG A 99 4.13 22.33 -13.65
N LYS A 100 4.28 23.52 -13.05
CA LYS A 100 3.25 24.56 -12.77
C LYS A 100 1.79 24.04 -12.97
N ARG A 101 1.33 23.20 -12.03
CA ARG A 101 -0.04 22.64 -11.91
C ARG A 101 -0.42 21.43 -12.79
N LYS A 102 0.51 20.85 -13.55
CA LYS A 102 0.30 19.55 -14.21
C LYS A 102 0.66 18.41 -13.26
N TYR A 103 -0.32 17.52 -13.05
CA TYR A 103 -0.15 16.31 -12.25
C TYR A 103 -0.20 15.06 -13.12
N ILE A 104 0.57 14.06 -12.72
CA ILE A 104 0.57 12.72 -13.31
C ILE A 104 0.29 11.74 -12.17
N TYR A 105 -0.50 10.71 -12.45
CA TYR A 105 -0.88 9.72 -11.46
C TYR A 105 -0.33 8.36 -11.87
N VAL A 106 0.49 7.75 -11.01
CA VAL A 106 1.09 6.45 -11.29
C VAL A 106 0.54 5.44 -10.30
N ILE A 107 0.04 4.31 -10.80
CA ILE A 107 -0.59 3.27 -9.99
C ILE A 107 0.24 2.00 -10.08
N PHE A 108 0.59 1.42 -8.94
CA PHE A 108 1.30 0.13 -8.83
C PHE A 108 0.50 -0.85 -7.99
N PHE A 109 0.61 -2.14 -8.31
CA PHE A 109 0.23 -3.20 -7.37
C PHE A 109 1.33 -3.35 -6.32
N ILE A 110 0.96 -3.26 -5.04
CA ILE A 110 1.92 -3.36 -3.92
C ILE A 110 1.81 -4.69 -3.16
N LYS A 111 0.62 -5.29 -3.17
CA LYS A 111 0.37 -6.63 -2.62
C LYS A 111 -0.71 -7.31 -3.44
N THR A 112 -0.34 -8.40 -4.10
CA THR A 112 -1.23 -9.21 -4.93
C THR A 112 -1.56 -10.52 -4.23
N ARG A 113 -2.79 -11.01 -4.40
CA ARG A 113 -3.22 -12.32 -3.90
C ARG A 113 -2.56 -13.44 -4.72
N PRO A 114 -2.47 -14.68 -4.19
CA PRO A 114 -1.83 -15.80 -4.90
C PRO A 114 -2.40 -16.06 -6.32
N GLU A 115 -3.70 -15.85 -6.51
CA GLU A 115 -4.41 -16.06 -7.78
C GLU A 115 -4.47 -14.79 -8.66
N SER A 116 -3.76 -13.72 -8.29
CA SER A 116 -3.79 -12.47 -9.04
C SER A 116 -3.16 -12.63 -10.42
N LEU A 117 -3.74 -11.93 -11.41
CA LEU A 117 -3.15 -11.77 -12.74
C LEU A 117 -1.94 -10.83 -12.75
N TYR A 118 -1.66 -10.16 -11.63
CA TYR A 118 -0.64 -9.14 -11.50
C TYR A 118 0.44 -9.56 -10.48
N LYS A 119 1.61 -8.93 -10.57
CA LYS A 119 2.73 -9.14 -9.67
C LYS A 119 2.92 -7.97 -8.70
N ASN A 120 3.51 -8.25 -7.54
CA ASN A 120 3.98 -7.21 -6.62
C ASN A 120 4.98 -6.27 -7.31
N GLY A 121 4.77 -4.97 -7.16
CA GLY A 121 5.54 -3.91 -7.82
C GLY A 121 5.23 -3.72 -9.31
N GLN A 122 4.17 -4.36 -9.82
CA GLN A 122 3.77 -4.20 -11.21
C GLN A 122 3.14 -2.82 -11.44
N LEU A 123 3.62 -2.09 -12.45
CA LEU A 123 2.99 -0.86 -12.91
C LEU A 123 1.64 -1.21 -13.53
N PHE A 124 0.57 -0.64 -12.97
CA PHE A 124 -0.78 -0.85 -13.47
C PHE A 124 -1.13 0.18 -14.54
N LYS A 125 -1.09 1.47 -14.19
CA LYS A 125 -1.53 2.57 -15.06
C LYS A 125 -0.73 3.84 -14.79
N VAL A 126 -0.65 4.67 -15.84
CA VAL A 126 -0.23 6.07 -15.75
C VAL A 126 -1.37 6.93 -16.28
N LEU A 127 -1.89 7.83 -15.46
CA LEU A 127 -3.02 8.69 -15.78
C LEU A 127 -2.59 10.16 -15.83
N TYR A 128 -3.21 10.91 -16.74
CA TYR A 128 -3.03 12.37 -16.88
C TYR A 128 -4.22 13.16 -16.36
N LYS A 129 -5.27 12.48 -15.92
CA LYS A 129 -6.44 13.05 -15.24
C LYS A 129 -6.54 12.43 -13.86
N LYS A 130 -6.87 13.27 -12.87
CA LYS A 130 -7.08 12.85 -11.50
C LYS A 130 -8.23 11.83 -11.41
N PRO A 131 -8.02 10.66 -10.78
CA PRO A 131 -9.04 9.61 -10.76
C PRO A 131 -10.17 9.87 -9.75
N PHE A 132 -9.87 10.55 -8.63
CA PHE A 132 -10.82 10.90 -7.57
C PHE A 132 -10.30 12.04 -6.70
N GLU A 133 -11.16 12.63 -5.88
CA GLU A 133 -10.83 13.60 -4.82
C GLU A 133 -11.32 13.06 -3.47
N ASN A 134 -10.78 13.56 -2.36
CA ASN A 134 -11.31 13.26 -1.03
C ASN A 134 -12.74 13.78 -0.94
N GLN A 135 -13.56 13.13 -0.10
CA GLN A 135 -14.90 13.66 0.14
C GLN A 135 -14.76 14.94 0.96
N GLU A 136 -15.40 16.02 0.53
CA GLU A 136 -15.50 17.22 1.36
C GLU A 136 -16.30 16.84 2.60
N GLU A 137 -15.67 16.90 3.78
CA GLU A 137 -16.41 16.81 5.04
C GLU A 137 -17.48 17.90 4.99
N LYS A 138 -18.74 17.49 4.88
CA LYS A 138 -19.86 18.41 5.09
C LYS A 138 -19.75 18.87 6.53
N GLN A 139 -19.19 20.06 6.74
CA GLN A 139 -19.23 20.72 8.03
C GLN A 139 -20.70 20.91 8.37
N THR A 140 -21.24 20.03 9.21
CA THR A 140 -22.54 20.20 9.84
C THR A 140 -22.38 21.42 10.75
N LYS A 141 -22.94 22.56 10.32
CA LYS A 141 -23.08 23.76 11.13
C LYS A 141 -24.08 23.54 12.25
#